data_AF-A0A1E5E3G3-F1
#
_entry.id   AF-A0A1E5E3G3-F1
#
_cell.length_a   1.000
_cell.length_b   1.000
_cell.length_c   1.000
_cell.angle_alpha   90.00
_cell.angle_beta   90.00
_cell.angle_gamma   90.00
#
_symmetry.space_group_name_H-M   'P 1'
#
loop_
_entity.id
_entity.type
_entity.pdbx_description
1 polymer ?
#
loop_
_entity_poly.entity_id
_entity_poly.type
_entity_poly.pdbx_seq_one_letter_code
_entity_poly.pdbx_strand_id
1 'polypeptide(L)'
;MKAKLYYIHDPMCSWCWGYKPTWEKLKAQLPERIDVEYLMGGLAPDNTEPMPSEMKAMLEQTWRRIEAQLGTSFNYDFWQQCQPVRTTYPACRAVIAAQLQGKGEAMITAIQEAYYLRAMEPHVTNTHVLLAKELGLDVEQFSQDIVGDEVQTEFSRQLSFCQMLGAHSFPSLVLSVEEQFYAVPISYTSAEKTLQAIQQQLN
;
A
#
# COMPACT_ATOMS: atom_id res chain seq x y z
N MET A 1 11.25 14.02 -22.08
CA MET A 1 10.25 12.94 -22.12
C MET A 1 9.62 12.83 -20.75
N LYS A 2 8.29 12.83 -20.67
CA LYS A 2 7.56 12.70 -19.41
C LYS A 2 7.32 11.21 -19.17
N ALA A 3 7.81 10.70 -18.04
CA ALA A 3 7.63 9.30 -17.65
C ALA A 3 6.77 9.22 -16.40
N LYS A 4 6.17 8.07 -16.15
CA LYS A 4 5.39 7.81 -14.93
C LYS A 4 5.83 6.51 -14.30
N LEU A 5 6.08 6.52 -13.00
CA LEU A 5 6.38 5.33 -12.21
C LEU A 5 5.14 4.95 -11.40
N TYR A 6 4.55 3.80 -11.70
CA TYR A 6 3.47 3.22 -10.91
C TYR A 6 4.06 2.45 -9.73
N TYR A 7 3.70 2.87 -8.51
CA TYR A 7 3.94 2.11 -7.30
C TYR A 7 2.68 1.34 -6.91
N ILE A 8 2.73 0.04 -7.17
CA ILE A 8 1.59 -0.86 -6.99
C ILE A 8 1.77 -1.56 -5.65
N HIS A 9 0.85 -1.31 -4.73
CA HIS A 9 0.97 -1.82 -3.37
C HIS A 9 -0.39 -2.01 -2.69
N ASP A 10 -0.35 -2.56 -1.47
CA ASP A 10 -1.51 -2.69 -0.60
C ASP A 10 -1.15 -2.15 0.80
N PRO A 11 -2.01 -1.35 1.46
CA PRO A 11 -1.72 -0.80 2.80
C PRO A 11 -1.47 -1.87 3.88
N MET A 12 -2.01 -3.08 3.69
CA MET A 12 -1.88 -4.22 4.61
C MET A 12 -0.84 -5.25 4.15
N CYS A 13 -0.07 -4.98 3.09
CA CYS A 13 1.06 -5.82 2.70
C CYS A 13 2.29 -5.56 3.59
N SER A 14 2.69 -6.57 4.35
CA SER A 14 3.82 -6.47 5.28
C SER A 14 5.16 -6.22 4.57
N TRP A 15 5.33 -6.74 3.36
CA TRP A 15 6.51 -6.45 2.53
C TRP A 15 6.50 -5.01 2.02
N CYS A 16 5.34 -4.43 1.72
CA CYS A 16 5.25 -2.99 1.40
C CYS A 16 5.64 -2.12 2.60
N TRP A 17 5.24 -2.52 3.82
CA TRP A 17 5.70 -1.87 5.05
C TRP A 17 7.22 -1.96 5.23
N GLY A 18 7.79 -3.17 5.08
CA GLY A 18 9.24 -3.35 5.13
C GLY A 18 9.99 -2.60 4.03
N TYR A 19 9.37 -2.36 2.88
CA TYR A 19 9.96 -1.61 1.77
C TYR A 19 9.91 -0.09 1.97
N LYS A 20 9.04 0.43 2.83
CA LYS A 20 8.78 1.87 3.00
C LYS A 20 10.07 2.71 3.12
N PRO A 21 11.08 2.36 3.96
CA PRO A 21 12.29 3.19 4.07
C PRO A 21 13.09 3.29 2.77
N THR A 22 13.13 2.22 1.99
CA THR A 22 13.83 2.18 0.70
C THR A 22 13.00 2.87 -0.39
N TRP A 23 11.68 2.73 -0.36
CA TRP A 23 10.77 3.44 -1.25
C TRP A 23 10.88 4.95 -1.09
N GLU A 24 10.85 5.48 0.13
CA GLU A 24 10.97 6.93 0.38
C GLU A 24 12.33 7.48 -0.13
N LYS A 25 13.42 6.73 0.09
CA LYS A 25 14.73 7.08 -0.46
C LYS A 25 14.74 7.08 -1.99
N LEU A 26 14.16 6.06 -2.62
CA LEU A 26 14.05 5.98 -4.07
C LEU A 26 13.24 7.16 -4.61
N LYS A 27 12.05 7.40 -4.05
CA LYS A 27 11.15 8.48 -4.46
C LYS A 27 11.83 9.85 -4.40
N ALA A 28 12.60 10.11 -3.33
CA ALA A 28 13.36 11.35 -3.19
C ALA A 28 14.52 11.50 -4.20
N GLN A 29 15.02 10.41 -4.78
CA GLN A 29 16.09 10.40 -5.77
C GLN A 29 15.59 10.33 -7.23
N LEU A 30 14.27 10.18 -7.44
CA LEU A 30 13.71 10.12 -8.79
C LEU A 30 13.95 11.43 -9.54
N PRO A 31 14.32 11.39 -10.83
CA PRO A 31 14.36 12.58 -11.67
C PRO A 31 13.01 13.31 -11.68
N GLU A 32 13.02 14.64 -11.62
CA GLU A 32 11.81 15.48 -11.60
C GLU A 32 10.85 15.23 -12.79
N ARG A 33 11.35 14.68 -13.89
CA ARG A 33 10.55 14.32 -15.08
C ARG A 33 9.71 13.04 -14.91
N ILE A 34 9.81 12.36 -13.76
CA ILE A 34 9.08 11.13 -13.47
C ILE A 34 8.01 11.43 -12.42
N ASP A 35 6.74 11.38 -12.84
CA ASP A 35 5.62 11.44 -11.90
C ASP A 35 5.44 10.07 -11.24
N VAL A 36 5.15 10.05 -9.94
CA VAL A 36 4.80 8.82 -9.22
C VAL A 36 3.29 8.71 -9.08
N GLU A 37 2.73 7.56 -9.46
CA GLU A 37 1.32 7.25 -9.25
C GLU A 37 1.18 6.00 -8.37
N TYR A 38 0.42 6.11 -7.30
CA TYR A 38 0.15 5.01 -6.38
C TYR A 38 -1.09 4.26 -6.85
N LEU A 39 -1.01 2.93 -6.95
CA LEU A 39 -2.13 2.08 -7.32
C LEU A 39 -2.40 1.04 -6.22
N MET A 40 -3.65 0.97 -5.78
CA MET A 40 -4.12 -0.03 -4.82
C MET A 40 -4.29 -1.38 -5.53
N GLY A 41 -3.36 -2.29 -5.25
CA GLY A 41 -3.31 -3.60 -5.89
C GLY A 41 -4.32 -4.63 -5.37
N GLY A 42 -4.83 -4.44 -4.15
CA GLY A 42 -5.86 -5.30 -3.54
C GLY A 42 -5.39 -6.72 -3.26
N LEU A 43 -4.78 -6.93 -2.09
CA LEU A 43 -4.15 -8.18 -1.71
C LEU A 43 -5.13 -9.28 -1.26
N ALA A 44 -6.34 -8.92 -0.83
CA ALA A 44 -7.44 -9.84 -0.51
C ALA A 44 -8.80 -9.12 -0.60
N PRO A 45 -9.83 -9.79 -1.18
CA PRO A 45 -11.16 -9.22 -1.38
C PRO A 45 -11.89 -8.95 -0.07
N ASP A 46 -13.04 -8.27 -0.16
CA ASP A 46 -13.96 -8.08 0.96
C ASP A 46 -14.37 -9.44 1.55
N ASN A 47 -14.24 -9.55 2.86
CA ASN A 47 -14.57 -10.75 3.63
C ASN A 47 -14.88 -10.35 5.07
N THR A 48 -15.69 -11.14 5.76
CA THR A 48 -16.03 -10.98 7.19
C THR A 48 -15.60 -12.18 8.02
N GLU A 49 -15.18 -13.27 7.39
CA GLU A 49 -14.82 -14.50 8.09
C GLU A 49 -13.51 -14.31 8.87
N PRO A 50 -13.49 -14.74 10.16
CA PRO A 50 -12.26 -14.73 10.95
C PRO A 50 -11.13 -15.46 10.23
N MET A 51 -9.93 -14.88 10.28
CA MET A 51 -8.75 -15.48 9.66
C MET A 51 -8.44 -16.84 10.32
N PRO A 52 -8.27 -17.93 9.54
CA PRO A 52 -7.88 -19.24 10.07
C PRO A 52 -6.56 -19.17 10.85
N SER A 53 -6.43 -20.01 11.88
CA SER A 53 -5.29 -19.99 12.81
C SER A 53 -3.94 -20.21 12.12
N GLU A 54 -3.91 -21.07 11.11
CA GLU A 54 -2.75 -21.40 10.29
C GLU A 54 -2.31 -20.19 9.47
N MET A 55 -3.27 -19.41 8.96
CA MET A 55 -2.98 -18.18 8.23
C MET A 55 -2.46 -17.08 9.16
N LYS A 56 -3.00 -16.95 10.38
CA LYS A 56 -2.47 -16.03 11.40
C LYS A 56 -1.00 -16.34 11.71
N ALA A 57 -0.70 -17.61 12.00
CA ALA A 57 0.66 -18.06 12.31
C ALA A 57 1.63 -17.83 11.13
N MET A 58 1.18 -18.07 9.89
CA MET A 58 1.99 -17.83 8.69
C MET A 58 2.31 -16.34 8.50
N LEU A 59 1.33 -15.46 8.70
CA LEU A 59 1.52 -14.02 8.56
C LEU A 59 2.38 -13.44 9.69
N GLU A 60 2.19 -13.88 10.93
CA GLU A 60 3.08 -13.52 12.05
C GLU A 60 4.53 -13.94 11.77
N GLN A 61 4.74 -15.16 11.28
CA GLN A 61 6.08 -15.63 10.89
C GLN A 61 6.67 -14.82 9.73
N THR A 62 5.82 -14.32 8.84
CA THR A 62 6.24 -13.42 7.76
C THR A 62 6.72 -12.08 8.31
N TRP A 63 6.06 -11.51 9.33
CA TRP A 63 6.53 -10.30 10.00
C TRP A 63 7.90 -10.50 10.65
N ARG A 64 8.10 -11.62 11.37
CA ARG A 64 9.39 -11.99 11.97
C ARG A 64 10.50 -12.08 10.93
N ARG A 65 10.19 -12.62 9.74
CA ARG A 65 11.16 -12.70 8.63
C ARG A 65 11.54 -11.31 8.12
N ILE A 66 10.56 -10.43 7.95
CA ILE A 66 10.78 -9.07 7.46
C ILE A 66 11.61 -8.28 8.49
N GLU A 67 11.26 -8.37 9.77
CA GLU A 67 12.02 -7.78 10.88
C GLU A 67 13.49 -8.25 10.87
N ALA A 68 13.73 -9.56 10.77
CA ALA A 68 15.08 -10.12 10.75
C ALA A 68 15.90 -9.71 9.51
N GLN A 69 15.25 -9.52 8.36
CA GLN A 69 15.93 -9.16 7.10
C GLN A 69 16.16 -7.67 6.93
N LEU A 70 15.21 -6.84 7.38
CA LEU A 70 15.16 -5.40 7.06
C LEU A 70 15.23 -4.49 8.29
N GLY A 71 15.17 -5.05 9.51
CA GLY A 71 15.11 -4.26 10.74
C GLY A 71 13.76 -3.55 10.97
N THR A 72 12.73 -3.95 10.21
CA THR A 72 11.39 -3.37 10.27
C THR A 72 10.72 -3.68 11.61
N SER A 73 10.22 -2.66 12.30
CA SER A 73 9.51 -2.83 13.57
C SER A 73 8.09 -3.34 13.36
N PHE A 74 7.68 -4.25 14.24
CA PHE A 74 6.31 -4.74 14.36
C PHE A 74 5.89 -4.82 15.83
N ASN A 75 4.64 -4.49 16.11
CA ASN A 75 3.97 -4.74 17.36
C ASN A 75 3.17 -6.05 17.26
N TYR A 76 3.68 -7.10 17.89
CA TYR A 76 3.08 -8.44 17.85
C TYR A 76 1.80 -8.57 18.69
N ASP A 77 1.46 -7.56 19.50
CA ASP A 77 0.20 -7.52 20.26
C ASP A 77 -1.03 -7.61 19.35
N PHE A 78 -0.92 -7.16 18.09
CA PHE A 78 -1.98 -7.29 17.10
C PHE A 78 -2.55 -8.73 17.03
N TRP A 79 -1.68 -9.74 17.07
CA TRP A 79 -2.08 -11.15 16.95
C TRP A 79 -2.83 -11.68 18.18
N GLN A 80 -2.69 -11.00 19.32
CA GLN A 80 -3.30 -11.38 20.59
C GLN A 80 -4.54 -10.54 20.92
N GLN A 81 -4.54 -9.27 20.52
CA GLN A 81 -5.54 -8.28 20.91
C GLN A 81 -6.61 -8.05 19.84
N CYS A 82 -6.33 -8.37 18.58
CA CYS A 82 -7.28 -8.14 17.47
C CYS A 82 -7.90 -9.44 16.93
N GLN A 83 -9.00 -9.29 16.19
CA GLN A 83 -9.61 -10.38 15.43
C GLN A 83 -9.31 -10.20 13.94
N PRO A 84 -8.15 -10.67 13.44
CA PRO A 84 -7.79 -10.45 12.04
C PRO A 84 -8.78 -11.16 11.10
N VAL A 85 -9.14 -10.45 10.04
CA VAL A 85 -9.90 -10.94 8.89
C VAL A 85 -9.00 -10.85 7.66
N ARG A 86 -9.06 -11.86 6.78
CA ARG A 86 -8.29 -11.83 5.52
C ARG A 86 -9.01 -10.98 4.47
N THR A 87 -8.99 -9.67 4.67
CA THR A 87 -9.52 -8.67 3.74
C THR A 87 -8.64 -7.42 3.74
N THR A 88 -8.49 -6.77 2.58
CA THR A 88 -7.65 -5.57 2.42
C THR A 88 -8.32 -4.47 1.61
N TYR A 89 -9.34 -4.81 0.84
CA TYR A 89 -10.10 -3.87 0.01
C TYR A 89 -10.64 -2.67 0.79
N PRO A 90 -11.12 -2.82 2.05
CA PRO A 90 -11.53 -1.64 2.85
C PRO A 90 -10.39 -0.64 3.08
N ALA A 91 -9.17 -1.12 3.35
CA ALA A 91 -8.00 -0.26 3.53
C ALA A 91 -7.58 0.44 2.22
N CYS A 92 -7.67 -0.27 1.09
CA CYS A 92 -7.45 0.33 -0.23
C CYS A 92 -8.47 1.45 -0.52
N ARG A 93 -9.75 1.22 -0.23
CA ARG A 93 -10.81 2.24 -0.38
C ARG A 93 -10.60 3.43 0.54
N ALA A 94 -10.15 3.22 1.79
CA ALA A 94 -9.79 4.29 2.71
C ALA A 94 -8.68 5.20 2.14
N VAL A 95 -7.67 4.63 1.49
CA VAL A 95 -6.60 5.41 0.83
C VAL A 95 -7.16 6.23 -0.32
N ILE A 96 -8.03 5.65 -1.16
CA ILE A 96 -8.64 6.36 -2.29
C ILE A 96 -9.56 7.49 -1.80
N ALA A 97 -10.38 7.25 -0.79
CA ALA A 97 -11.22 8.29 -0.17
C ALA A 97 -10.37 9.43 0.41
N ALA A 98 -9.28 9.13 1.10
CA ALA A 98 -8.35 10.15 1.58
C ALA A 98 -7.65 10.90 0.44
N GLN A 99 -7.43 10.24 -0.70
CA GLN A 99 -6.83 10.86 -1.88
C GLN A 99 -7.74 11.91 -2.54
N LEU A 100 -9.07 11.77 -2.44
CA LEU A 100 -10.01 12.82 -2.88
C LEU A 100 -9.80 14.15 -2.15
N GLN A 101 -9.20 14.11 -0.96
CA GLN A 101 -8.81 15.27 -0.16
C GLN A 101 -7.28 15.51 -0.15
N GLY A 102 -6.54 14.88 -1.07
CA GLY A 102 -5.09 15.07 -1.23
C GLY A 102 -4.21 14.42 -0.15
N LYS A 103 -4.73 13.41 0.57
CA LYS A 103 -4.04 12.74 1.69
C LYS A 103 -3.85 11.23 1.51
N GLY A 104 -3.90 10.71 0.28
CA GLY A 104 -3.76 9.25 0.04
C GLY A 104 -2.48 8.65 0.61
N GLU A 105 -1.32 9.26 0.35
CA GLU A 105 -0.03 8.82 0.90
C GLU A 105 0.04 8.88 2.43
N ALA A 106 -0.55 9.92 3.02
CA ALA A 106 -0.63 10.06 4.47
C ALA A 106 -1.53 8.97 5.08
N MET A 107 -2.64 8.62 4.42
CA MET A 107 -3.52 7.53 4.83
C MET A 107 -2.85 6.16 4.71
N ILE A 108 -2.05 5.93 3.66
CA ILE A 108 -1.23 4.71 3.54
C ILE A 108 -0.33 4.56 4.77
N THR A 109 0.40 5.62 5.11
CA THR A 109 1.28 5.64 6.29
C THR A 109 0.49 5.39 7.57
N ALA A 110 -0.62 6.10 7.76
CA ALA A 110 -1.45 5.98 8.96
C ALA A 110 -2.02 4.56 9.14
N ILE A 111 -2.50 3.92 8.06
CA ILE A 111 -3.00 2.54 8.10
C ILE A 111 -1.87 1.55 8.43
N GLN A 112 -0.69 1.72 7.82
CA GLN A 112 0.46 0.87 8.12
C GLN A 112 0.88 1.00 9.59
N GLU A 113 0.95 2.21 10.13
CA GLU A 113 1.30 2.43 11.54
C GLU A 113 0.21 1.91 12.49
N ALA A 114 -1.07 2.10 12.15
CA ALA A 114 -2.20 1.53 12.88
C ALA A 114 -2.09 0.01 12.99
N TYR A 115 -1.80 -0.64 11.86
CA TYR A 115 -1.69 -2.08 11.78
C TYR A 115 -0.44 -2.61 12.48
N TYR A 116 0.73 -2.16 12.03
CA TYR A 116 2.01 -2.77 12.38
C TYR A 116 2.60 -2.26 13.67
N LEU A 117 2.18 -1.10 14.20
CA LEU A 117 2.77 -0.50 15.41
C LEU A 117 1.74 -0.30 16.54
N ARG A 118 0.47 0.00 16.21
CA ARG A 118 -0.55 0.36 17.20
C ARG A 118 -1.50 -0.78 17.58
N ALA A 119 -1.33 -1.97 16.98
CA ALA A 119 -2.21 -3.13 17.19
C ALA A 119 -3.70 -2.79 16.99
N MET A 120 -4.01 -2.12 15.88
CA MET A 120 -5.38 -1.78 15.49
C MET A 120 -5.83 -2.62 14.29
N GLU A 121 -7.13 -2.83 14.17
CA GLU A 121 -7.73 -3.56 13.05
C GLU A 121 -7.74 -2.69 11.78
N PRO A 122 -6.92 -2.97 10.77
CA PRO A 122 -6.78 -2.09 9.60
C PRO A 122 -7.90 -2.24 8.57
N HIS A 123 -8.83 -3.18 8.79
CA HIS A 123 -9.89 -3.53 7.86
C HIS A 123 -11.24 -2.92 8.23
N VAL A 124 -11.37 -2.33 9.42
CA VAL A 124 -12.65 -1.80 9.92
C VAL A 124 -12.76 -0.30 9.68
N THR A 125 -13.95 0.14 9.26
CA THR A 125 -14.24 1.56 8.97
C THR A 125 -13.98 2.48 10.16
N ASN A 126 -14.22 2.02 11.39
CA ASN A 126 -13.95 2.81 12.60
C ASN A 126 -12.48 3.19 12.73
N THR A 127 -11.56 2.28 12.38
CA THR A 127 -10.13 2.58 12.33
C THR A 127 -9.88 3.64 11.26
N HIS A 128 -10.42 3.48 10.05
CA HIS A 128 -10.20 4.44 8.96
C HIS A 128 -10.70 5.85 9.29
N VAL A 129 -11.88 5.97 9.91
CA VAL A 129 -12.47 7.25 10.34
C VAL A 129 -11.63 7.91 11.43
N LEU A 130 -11.11 7.12 12.38
CA LEU A 130 -10.19 7.63 13.40
C LEU A 130 -8.89 8.16 12.77
N LEU A 131 -8.28 7.42 11.85
CA LEU A 131 -7.09 7.85 11.13
C LEU A 131 -7.36 9.08 10.26
N ALA A 132 -8.54 9.17 9.64
CA ALA A 132 -8.93 10.33 8.88
C ALA A 132 -8.96 11.60 9.75
N LYS A 133 -9.53 11.49 10.95
CA LYS A 133 -9.52 12.55 11.95
C LYS A 133 -8.10 12.94 12.39
N GLU A 134 -7.23 11.96 12.65
CA GLU A 134 -5.83 12.21 13.03
C GLU A 134 -5.05 12.96 11.93
N LEU A 135 -5.38 12.71 10.66
CA LEU A 135 -4.77 13.37 9.50
C LEU A 135 -5.37 14.74 9.17
N GLY A 136 -6.41 15.17 9.89
CA GLY A 136 -7.09 16.45 9.68
C GLY A 136 -7.95 16.49 8.40
N LEU A 137 -8.47 15.33 7.98
CA LEU A 137 -9.45 15.23 6.89
C LEU A 137 -10.83 15.75 7.32
N ASP A 138 -11.65 16.15 6.35
CA ASP A 138 -13.09 16.27 6.57
C ASP A 138 -13.65 14.85 6.79
N VAL A 139 -13.97 14.56 8.04
CA VAL A 139 -14.40 13.23 8.49
C VAL A 139 -15.79 12.89 7.98
N GLU A 140 -16.67 13.88 7.83
CA GLU A 140 -18.03 13.65 7.32
C GLU A 140 -17.96 13.28 5.85
N GLN A 141 -17.23 14.07 5.06
CA GLN A 141 -16.97 13.77 3.65
C GLN A 141 -16.27 12.41 3.50
N PHE A 142 -15.20 12.16 4.26
CA PHE A 142 -14.47 10.88 4.20
C PHE A 142 -15.37 9.68 4.50
N SER A 143 -16.25 9.80 5.48
CA SER A 143 -17.16 8.71 5.87
C SER A 143 -18.21 8.41 4.80
N GLN A 144 -18.61 9.41 4.01
CA GLN A 144 -19.48 9.24 2.84
C GLN A 144 -18.70 8.62 1.69
N ASP A 145 -17.51 9.14 1.39
CA ASP A 145 -16.70 8.74 0.25
C ASP A 145 -16.22 7.29 0.35
N ILE A 146 -15.75 6.84 1.52
CA ILE A 146 -15.17 5.49 1.70
C ILE A 146 -16.14 4.34 1.36
N VAL A 147 -17.45 4.59 1.46
CA VAL A 147 -18.51 3.65 1.07
C VAL A 147 -19.24 4.04 -0.21
N GLY A 148 -18.82 5.15 -0.85
CA GLY A 148 -19.45 5.71 -2.04
C GLY A 148 -19.04 5.04 -3.35
N ASP A 149 -19.90 5.18 -4.36
CA ASP A 149 -19.72 4.58 -5.69
C ASP A 149 -18.49 5.11 -6.44
N GLU A 150 -18.10 6.36 -6.19
CA GLU A 150 -16.91 6.97 -6.80
C GLU A 150 -15.64 6.23 -6.37
N VAL A 151 -15.45 6.03 -5.06
CA VAL A 151 -14.32 5.30 -4.50
C VAL A 151 -14.33 3.84 -4.94
N GLN A 152 -15.49 3.20 -4.97
CA GLN A 152 -15.62 1.81 -5.42
C GLN A 152 -15.26 1.66 -6.91
N THR A 153 -15.69 2.61 -7.74
CA THR A 153 -15.40 2.63 -9.18
C THR A 153 -13.91 2.87 -9.43
N GLU A 154 -13.32 3.85 -8.74
CA GLU A 154 -11.89 4.14 -8.84
C GLU A 154 -11.04 2.96 -8.36
N PHE A 155 -11.43 2.31 -7.25
CA PHE A 155 -10.75 1.11 -6.80
C PHE A 155 -10.83 -0.04 -7.82
N SER A 156 -12.01 -0.28 -8.39
CA SER A 156 -12.20 -1.30 -9.43
C SER A 156 -11.37 -1.02 -10.69
N ARG A 157 -11.23 0.26 -11.05
CA ARG A 157 -10.34 0.70 -12.13
C ARG A 157 -8.88 0.40 -11.80
N GLN A 158 -8.42 0.73 -10.58
CA GLN A 158 -7.03 0.46 -10.15
C GLN A 158 -6.72 -1.04 -10.13
N LEU A 159 -7.63 -1.88 -9.63
CA LEU A 159 -7.46 -3.35 -9.66
C LEU A 159 -7.28 -3.88 -11.09
N SER A 160 -8.18 -3.48 -11.99
CA SER A 160 -8.14 -3.90 -13.41
C SER A 160 -6.84 -3.43 -14.07
N PHE A 161 -6.39 -2.22 -13.74
CA PHE A 161 -5.16 -1.67 -14.28
C PHE A 161 -3.92 -2.38 -13.73
N CYS A 162 -3.86 -2.69 -12.42
CA CYS A 162 -2.77 -3.48 -11.85
C CYS A 162 -2.64 -4.86 -12.51
N GLN A 163 -3.77 -5.51 -12.82
CA GLN A 163 -3.79 -6.77 -13.56
C GLN A 163 -3.26 -6.61 -14.99
N MET A 164 -3.66 -5.54 -15.70
CA MET A 164 -3.13 -5.22 -17.03
C MET A 164 -1.60 -5.01 -17.01
N LEU A 165 -1.09 -4.39 -15.96
CA LEU A 165 0.36 -4.17 -15.76
C LEU A 165 1.12 -5.44 -15.33
N GLY A 166 0.45 -6.58 -15.14
CA GLY A 166 1.06 -7.85 -14.72
C GLY A 166 1.51 -7.88 -13.25
N ALA A 167 1.00 -6.96 -12.42
CA ALA A 167 1.39 -6.86 -11.02
C ALA A 167 0.59 -7.85 -10.15
N HIS A 168 1.15 -9.03 -9.92
CA HIS A 168 0.54 -10.10 -9.11
C HIS A 168 1.12 -10.22 -7.69
N SER A 169 2.09 -9.38 -7.34
CA SER A 169 2.73 -9.37 -6.02
C SER A 169 3.06 -7.95 -5.59
N PHE A 170 3.12 -7.70 -4.28
CA PHE A 170 3.30 -6.35 -3.74
C PHE A 170 4.52 -6.28 -2.80
N PRO A 171 5.29 -5.18 -2.83
CA PRO A 171 5.18 -4.07 -3.77
C PRO A 171 5.67 -4.44 -5.18
N SER A 172 5.16 -3.74 -6.19
CA SER A 172 5.66 -3.80 -7.57
C SER A 172 5.88 -2.39 -8.11
N LEU A 173 6.86 -2.24 -9.00
CA LEU A 173 7.13 -1.00 -9.73
C LEU A 173 7.00 -1.22 -11.23
N VAL A 174 6.27 -0.34 -11.90
CA VAL A 174 6.14 -0.34 -13.36
C VAL A 174 6.41 1.06 -13.89
N LEU A 175 7.42 1.19 -14.75
CA LEU A 175 7.73 2.45 -15.43
C LEU A 175 6.96 2.53 -16.73
N SER A 176 6.31 3.67 -16.98
CA SER A 176 5.72 4.01 -18.26
C SER A 176 6.50 5.11 -18.96
N VAL A 177 6.93 4.82 -20.18
CA VAL A 177 7.64 5.74 -21.08
C VAL A 177 7.00 5.61 -22.45
N GLU A 178 6.51 6.71 -23.03
CA GLU A 178 5.92 6.73 -24.38
C GLU A 178 4.86 5.62 -24.59
N GLU A 179 3.96 5.45 -23.62
CA GLU A 179 2.86 4.46 -23.63
C GLU A 179 3.31 2.99 -23.56
N GLN A 180 4.60 2.72 -23.41
CA GLN A 180 5.13 1.39 -23.11
C GLN A 180 5.29 1.21 -21.59
N PHE A 181 5.13 -0.02 -21.11
CA PHE A 181 5.26 -0.38 -19.70
C PHE A 181 6.44 -1.33 -19.48
N TYR A 182 7.27 -1.01 -18.50
CA TYR A 182 8.46 -1.78 -18.13
C TYR A 182 8.40 -2.15 -16.65
N ALA A 183 8.43 -3.44 -16.35
CA ALA A 183 8.57 -3.90 -14.97
C ALA A 183 9.95 -3.49 -14.42
N VAL A 184 9.95 -2.89 -13.24
CA VAL A 184 11.18 -2.44 -12.57
C VAL A 184 11.47 -3.37 -11.39
N PRO A 185 12.64 -4.05 -11.36
CA PRO A 185 13.01 -4.89 -10.24
C PRO A 185 13.23 -4.05 -8.97
N ILE A 186 12.63 -4.49 -7.86
CA ILE A 186 12.80 -3.84 -6.55
C ILE A 186 13.98 -4.45 -5.79
N SER A 187 14.68 -3.61 -5.03
CA SER A 187 15.64 -4.04 -4.01
C SER A 187 15.20 -3.50 -2.66
N TYR A 188 14.88 -4.37 -1.71
CA TYR A 188 14.44 -3.94 -0.37
C TYR A 188 15.51 -3.19 0.42
N THR A 189 16.78 -3.32 0.04
CA THR A 189 17.92 -2.80 0.81
C THR A 189 18.74 -1.73 0.08
N SER A 190 18.43 -1.42 -1.19
CA SER A 190 19.15 -0.38 -1.96
C SER A 190 18.24 0.32 -2.95
N ALA A 191 17.97 1.60 -2.68
CA ALA A 191 17.25 2.48 -3.60
C ALA A 191 18.04 2.70 -4.90
N GLU A 192 19.37 2.72 -4.82
CA GLU A 192 20.28 2.98 -5.93
C GLU A 192 20.20 1.90 -7.00
N LYS A 193 20.08 0.62 -6.60
CA LYS A 193 19.89 -0.50 -7.54
C LYS A 193 18.59 -0.36 -8.33
N THR A 194 17.51 0.01 -7.65
CA THR A 194 16.21 0.22 -8.30
C THR A 194 16.24 1.48 -9.18
N LEU A 195 16.86 2.57 -8.73
CA LEU A 195 17.03 3.79 -9.52
C LEU A 195 17.84 3.53 -10.80
N GLN A 196 18.90 2.73 -10.73
CA GLN A 196 19.69 2.35 -11.90
C GLN A 196 18.85 1.60 -12.93
N ALA A 197 17.98 0.67 -12.48
CA ALA A 197 17.08 -0.05 -13.38
C ALA A 197 16.07 0.90 -14.08
N ILE A 198 15.56 1.91 -13.36
CA ILE A 198 14.69 2.94 -13.96
C ILE A 198 15.46 3.76 -15.00
N GLN A 199 16.67 4.22 -14.67
CA GLN A 199 17.48 5.04 -15.57
C GLN A 199 17.86 4.31 -16.86
N GLN A 200 18.09 3.00 -16.80
CA GLN A 200 18.38 2.19 -17.99
C GLN A 200 17.23 2.16 -19.01
N GLN A 201 15.98 2.35 -18.56
CA GLN A 201 14.79 2.38 -19.44
C GLN A 201 14.48 3.80 -19.96
N LEU A 202 15.15 4.84 -19.45
CA LEU A 202 14.94 6.23 -19.85
C LEU A 202 15.96 6.74 -20.86
N ASN A 203 17.02 5.96 -21.10
CA ASN A 203 18.08 6.24 -22.07
C ASN A 203 17.79 5.50 -23.38
#